data_AF-A0A382Z8I4-F1
#
_entry.id   AF-A0A382Z8I4-F1
#
_cell.length_a   1.000
_cell.length_b   1.000
_cell.length_c   1.000
_cell.angle_alpha   90.00
_cell.angle_beta   90.00
_cell.angle_gamma   90.00
#
_symmetry.space_group_name_H-M   'P 1'
#
loop_
_entity.id
_entity.type
_entity.pdbx_description
1 polymer ?
#
loop_
_entity_poly.entity_id
_entity_poly.type
_entity_poly.pdbx_seq_one_letter_code
_entity_poly.pdbx_strand_id
1 'polypeptide(L)'
;PWLGIPVNWRQISQAKVIIEVGRDDMPVDPSFGSHFFQNITSLHVAYFTIDPKRKQDRLNLDWISQDSLVKSGTYVDWYRLESPFVTTLNGMTGLGMIQKPEEKKPEIMDEEESSGI
;
A
#
# COMPACT_ATOMS: atom_id res chain seq x y z
N PRO A 1 -1.99 5.39 28.71
CA PRO A 1 -1.50 4.52 27.61
C PRO A 1 -1.30 5.35 26.34
N TRP A 2 -0.08 5.39 25.80
CA TRP A 2 0.18 6.03 24.51
C TRP A 2 -0.47 5.18 23.42
N LEU A 3 -1.36 5.78 22.65
CA LEU A 3 -2.11 5.13 21.59
C LEU A 3 -1.42 5.44 20.27
N GLY A 4 -0.49 4.58 19.86
CA GLY A 4 0.26 4.79 18.61
C GLY A 4 1.28 3.68 18.38
N ILE A 5 1.57 3.42 17.11
CA ILE A 5 2.65 2.53 16.72
C ILE A 5 3.97 3.27 16.99
N PRO A 6 4.89 2.72 17.83
CA PRO A 6 6.11 3.40 18.23
C PRO A 6 7.16 3.38 17.11
N VAL A 7 6.94 4.16 16.06
CA VAL A 7 7.88 4.36 14.95
C VAL A 7 8.40 5.79 14.93
N ASN A 8 9.67 5.95 14.60
CA ASN A 8 10.24 7.26 14.29
C ASN A 8 10.24 7.49 12.77
N TRP A 9 10.26 8.77 12.36
CA TRP A 9 10.22 9.10 10.93
C TRP A 9 11.38 8.49 10.15
N ARG A 10 12.59 8.42 10.73
CA ARG A 10 13.78 7.87 10.03
C ARG A 10 13.55 6.43 9.59
N GLN A 11 12.84 5.63 10.40
CA GLN A 11 12.51 4.23 10.10
C GLN A 11 11.56 4.08 8.91
N ILE A 12 10.69 5.05 8.65
CA ILE A 12 9.67 4.99 7.58
C ILE A 12 9.91 6.01 6.45
N SER A 13 11.02 6.76 6.52
CA SER A 13 11.31 7.89 5.62
C SER A 13 11.41 7.54 4.14
N GLN A 14 11.61 6.25 3.81
CA GLN A 14 11.69 5.76 2.43
C GLN A 14 10.37 5.14 1.93
N ALA A 15 9.32 5.13 2.76
CA ALA A 15 8.02 4.65 2.33
C ALA A 15 7.45 5.55 1.21
N LYS A 16 6.89 4.92 0.19
CA LYS A 16 6.14 5.61 -0.88
C LYS A 16 4.65 5.60 -0.63
N VAL A 17 4.17 4.58 0.07
CA VAL A 17 2.78 4.40 0.44
C VAL A 17 2.72 3.93 1.89
N ILE A 18 1.84 4.52 2.68
CA ILE A 18 1.53 4.11 4.05
C ILE A 18 0.02 3.86 4.12
N ILE A 19 -0.38 2.74 4.72
CA ILE A 19 -1.77 2.38 4.91
C ILE A 19 -2.02 2.23 6.41
N GLU A 20 -2.88 3.06 6.96
CA GLU A 20 -3.38 2.96 8.33
C GLU A 20 -4.70 2.19 8.30
N VAL A 21 -4.75 1.05 9.00
CA VAL A 21 -5.90 0.16 9.00
C VAL A 21 -6.54 0.19 10.39
N GLY A 22 -7.80 0.62 10.45
CA GLY A 22 -8.61 0.54 11.66
C GLY A 22 -8.91 -0.91 12.01
N ARG A 23 -9.13 -1.19 13.29
CA ARG A 23 -9.49 -2.54 13.76
C ARG A 23 -10.87 -2.55 14.39
N ASP A 24 -11.66 -3.57 14.09
CA ASP A 24 -13.01 -3.74 14.65
C ASP A 24 -12.99 -4.02 16.16
N ASP A 25 -11.98 -4.75 16.64
CA ASP A 25 -11.82 -5.11 18.06
C ASP A 25 -11.28 -3.96 18.92
N MET A 26 -10.81 -2.89 18.29
CA MET A 26 -10.27 -1.71 18.96
C MET A 26 -10.67 -0.45 18.16
N PRO A 27 -11.91 0.06 18.36
CA PRO A 27 -12.45 1.18 17.61
C PRO A 27 -11.80 2.49 18.06
N VAL A 28 -10.60 2.73 17.55
CA VAL A 28 -9.81 3.93 17.76
C VAL A 28 -9.88 4.75 16.48
N ASP A 29 -10.05 6.06 16.63
CA ASP A 29 -10.05 6.94 15.47
C ASP A 29 -8.66 6.93 14.81
N PRO A 30 -8.57 6.78 13.48
CA PRO A 30 -7.30 6.85 12.77
C PRO A 30 -6.58 8.17 13.05
N SER A 31 -5.25 8.12 13.11
CA SER A 31 -4.42 9.30 13.29
C SER A 31 -4.37 10.20 12.06
N PHE A 32 -4.76 9.67 10.88
CA PHE A 32 -4.68 10.33 9.57
C PHE A 32 -3.27 10.82 9.23
N GLY A 33 -2.23 10.19 9.80
CA GLY A 33 -0.84 10.57 9.58
C GLY A 33 -0.46 11.92 10.18
N SER A 34 -1.29 12.50 11.06
CA SER A 34 -1.09 13.84 11.66
C SER A 34 0.29 14.03 12.29
N HIS A 35 0.84 12.99 12.93
CA HIS A 35 2.16 13.01 13.56
C HIS A 35 3.32 13.23 12.56
N PHE A 36 3.14 12.84 11.30
CA PHE A 36 4.14 12.97 10.24
C PHE A 36 3.67 13.82 9.06
N PHE A 37 2.60 14.59 9.24
CA PHE A 37 1.89 15.25 8.13
C PHE A 37 2.80 16.07 7.21
N GLN A 38 3.67 16.91 7.79
CA GLN A 38 4.61 17.73 7.03
C GLN A 38 5.56 16.91 6.15
N ASN A 39 5.98 15.74 6.65
CA ASN A 39 6.87 14.85 5.90
C ASN A 39 6.12 14.10 4.80
N ILE A 40 4.92 13.61 5.10
CA ILE A 40 4.06 12.90 4.16
C ILE A 40 3.77 13.79 2.94
N THR A 41 3.37 15.03 3.17
CA THR A 41 3.06 15.99 2.09
C THR A 41 4.31 16.41 1.33
N SER A 42 5.41 16.75 2.03
CA SER A 42 6.64 17.24 1.39
C SER A 42 7.35 16.16 0.57
N LEU A 43 7.30 14.90 0.98
CA LEU A 43 7.98 13.78 0.33
C LEU A 43 7.07 12.98 -0.60
N HIS A 44 5.86 13.49 -0.86
CA HIS A 44 4.87 12.88 -1.75
C HIS A 44 4.59 11.42 -1.37
N VAL A 45 4.48 11.15 -0.07
CA VAL A 45 4.11 9.83 0.44
C VAL A 45 2.61 9.70 0.34
N ALA A 46 2.15 8.66 -0.36
CA ALA A 46 0.74 8.33 -0.39
C ALA A 46 0.29 7.81 0.98
N TYR A 47 -0.75 8.40 1.57
CA TYR A 47 -1.29 7.97 2.86
C TYR A 47 -2.75 7.54 2.69
N PHE A 48 -3.03 6.29 3.04
CA PHE A 48 -4.35 5.70 3.00
C PHE A 48 -4.83 5.42 4.42
N THR A 49 -6.12 5.64 4.65
CA THR A 49 -6.79 5.21 5.87
C THR A 49 -7.91 4.27 5.47
N ILE A 50 -7.88 3.04 5.98
CA ILE A 50 -8.88 2.01 5.75
C ILE A 50 -9.65 1.83 7.05
N ASP A 51 -10.89 2.29 7.08
CA ASP A 51 -11.78 2.13 8.23
C ASP A 51 -12.78 0.99 7.95
N PRO A 52 -12.78 -0.10 8.74
CA PRO A 52 -13.74 -1.19 8.61
C PRO A 52 -15.22 -0.76 8.61
N LYS A 53 -15.55 0.39 9.24
CA LYS A 53 -16.90 0.94 9.27
C LYS A 53 -17.34 1.50 7.91
N ARG A 54 -16.38 1.86 7.03
CA ARG A 54 -16.65 2.42 5.71
C ARG A 54 -16.69 1.31 4.66
N LYS A 55 -17.88 1.01 4.15
CA LYS A 55 -18.11 -0.05 3.14
C LYS A 55 -17.29 0.09 1.85
N GLN A 56 -16.85 1.30 1.51
CA GLN A 56 -16.08 1.60 0.32
C GLN A 56 -14.58 1.32 0.49
N ASP A 57 -14.10 1.24 1.73
CA ASP A 57 -12.69 0.97 2.01
C ASP A 57 -12.47 -0.55 1.96
N ARG A 58 -11.53 -0.99 1.13
CA ARG A 58 -11.23 -2.42 0.97
C ARG A 58 -9.73 -2.62 0.94
N LEU A 59 -9.26 -3.57 1.75
CA LEU A 59 -7.89 -4.03 1.76
C LEU A 59 -7.91 -5.56 1.70
N ASN A 60 -7.33 -6.13 0.65
CA ASN A 60 -7.15 -7.57 0.51
C ASN A 60 -5.65 -7.86 0.46
N LEU A 61 -5.18 -8.63 1.44
CA LEU A 61 -3.78 -9.07 1.55
C LEU A 61 -3.61 -10.57 1.28
N ASP A 62 -4.70 -11.33 1.12
CA ASP A 62 -4.70 -12.79 0.99
C ASP A 62 -3.95 -13.30 -0.26
N TRP A 63 -3.75 -12.42 -1.24
CA TRP A 63 -3.02 -12.73 -2.47
C TRP A 63 -1.50 -12.66 -2.30
N ILE A 64 -0.99 -12.08 -1.22
CA ILE A 64 0.45 -11.98 -0.98
C ILE A 64 0.96 -13.36 -0.58
N SER A 65 1.69 -14.00 -1.49
CA SER A 65 2.24 -15.35 -1.26
C SER A 65 3.23 -15.35 -0.10
N GLN A 66 3.21 -16.42 0.71
CA GLN A 66 4.24 -16.67 1.71
C GLN A 66 5.63 -16.89 1.09
N ASP A 67 5.71 -17.29 -0.18
CA ASP A 67 6.99 -17.38 -0.90
C ASP A 67 7.67 -16.03 -1.08
N SER A 68 6.89 -14.93 -1.02
CA SER A 68 7.40 -13.56 -1.07
C SER A 68 7.87 -13.02 0.28
N LEU A 69 7.71 -13.79 1.37
CA LEU A 69 8.16 -13.42 2.71
C LEU A 69 9.68 -13.45 2.78
N VAL A 70 10.30 -12.30 3.01
CA VAL A 70 11.74 -12.17 3.23
C VAL A 70 12.09 -12.44 4.68
N LYS A 71 11.29 -11.89 5.61
CA LYS A 71 11.51 -12.02 7.05
C LYS A 71 10.21 -11.78 7.80
N SER A 72 9.86 -12.69 8.71
CA SER A 72 8.83 -12.46 9.72
C SER A 72 9.47 -12.08 11.05
N GLY A 73 8.87 -11.11 11.74
CA GLY A 73 9.27 -10.67 13.08
C GLY A 73 8.08 -10.67 14.02
N THR A 74 8.30 -10.25 15.27
CA THR A 74 7.24 -10.26 16.30
C THR A 74 6.05 -9.35 15.96
N TYR A 75 6.29 -8.24 15.27
CA TYR A 75 5.28 -7.21 14.99
C TYR A 75 5.17 -6.81 13.52
N VAL A 76 6.13 -7.23 12.69
CA VAL A 76 6.26 -6.80 11.30
C VAL A 76 6.72 -7.97 10.46
N ASP A 77 6.01 -8.19 9.37
CA ASP A 77 6.42 -9.07 8.29
C ASP A 77 6.91 -8.24 7.10
N TRP A 78 8.02 -8.66 6.50
CA TRP A 78 8.58 -8.04 5.33
C TRP A 78 8.43 -8.96 4.12
N TYR A 79 7.61 -8.51 3.16
CA TYR A 79 7.43 -9.17 1.88
C TYR A 79 8.16 -8.40 0.76
N ARG A 80 8.70 -9.12 -0.22
CA ARG A 80 9.33 -8.57 -1.43
C ARG A 80 8.70 -9.17 -2.67
N LEU A 81 8.18 -8.31 -3.52
CA LEU A 81 7.57 -8.67 -4.80
C LEU A 81 8.49 -8.25 -5.95
N GLU A 82 8.42 -8.98 -7.06
CA GLU A 82 9.24 -8.69 -8.25
C GLU A 82 8.72 -7.49 -9.04
N SER A 83 7.40 -7.38 -9.17
CA SER A 83 6.72 -6.29 -9.86
C SER A 83 6.35 -5.17 -8.87
N PRO A 84 6.50 -3.89 -9.25
CA PRO A 84 6.10 -2.77 -8.41
C PRO A 84 4.58 -2.63 -8.32
N PHE A 85 4.10 -2.01 -7.25
CA PHE A 85 2.70 -1.61 -7.12
C PHE A 85 2.41 -0.36 -7.95
N VAL A 86 1.28 -0.35 -8.66
CA VAL A 86 0.72 0.88 -9.25
C VAL A 86 -0.23 1.50 -8.22
N THR A 87 0.06 2.74 -7.84
CA THR A 87 -0.72 3.49 -6.85
C THR A 87 -1.20 4.80 -7.45
N THR A 88 -2.49 5.08 -7.31
CA THR A 88 -3.14 6.29 -7.81
C THR A 88 -3.90 6.96 -6.68
N LEU A 89 -3.75 8.28 -6.57
CA LEU A 89 -4.46 9.13 -5.61
C LEU A 89 -5.10 10.31 -6.35
N ASN A 90 -6.35 10.60 -6.01
CA ASN A 90 -7.06 11.79 -6.47
C ASN A 90 -7.24 12.75 -5.28
N GLY A 91 -6.42 13.79 -5.23
CA GLY A 91 -6.44 14.79 -4.14
C GLY A 91 -7.71 15.64 -4.09
N MET A 92 -8.54 15.67 -5.15
CA MET A 92 -9.81 16.42 -5.16
C MET A 92 -10.94 15.59 -4.55
N THR A 93 -11.00 14.30 -4.87
CA THR A 93 -12.08 13.41 -4.39
C THR A 93 -11.71 12.66 -3.12
N GLY A 94 -10.42 12.63 -2.75
CA GLY A 94 -9.90 11.82 -1.65
C GLY A 94 -9.88 10.32 -1.93
N LEU A 95 -10.17 9.90 -3.17
CA LEU A 95 -10.15 8.50 -3.59
C LEU A 95 -8.72 8.09 -3.95
N GLY A 96 -8.39 6.84 -3.66
CA GLY A 96 -7.17 6.24 -4.16
C GLY A 96 -7.28 4.73 -4.30
N MET A 97 -6.32 4.16 -5.02
CA MET A 97 -6.29 2.74 -5.33
C MET A 97 -4.85 2.28 -5.43
N ILE A 98 -4.59 1.09 -4.90
CA ILE A 98 -3.33 0.35 -5.07
C ILE A 98 -3.67 -0.93 -5.80
N GLN A 99 -3.14 -1.09 -7.01
CA GLN A 99 -3.37 -2.26 -7.83
C GLN A 99 -2.37 -3.36 -7.46
N LYS A 100 -2.83 -4.61 -7.53
CA LYS A 100 -1.93 -5.75 -7.41
C LYS A 100 -0.88 -5.67 -8.53
N PRO A 101 0.39 -6.03 -8.26
CA PRO A 101 1.39 -6.09 -9.30
C PRO A 101 0.97 -7.10 -10.38
N GLU A 102 1.04 -6.71 -11.64
CA GLU A 102 0.81 -7.63 -12.74
C GLU A 102 2.06 -8.51 -12.95
N GLU A 103 1.82 -9.79 -13.18
CA GLU A 103 2.84 -10.66 -13.75
C GLU A 103 3.11 -10.18 -15.18
N LYS A 104 4.37 -9.91 -15.52
CA LYS A 104 4.74 -9.64 -16.90
C LYS A 104 4.43 -10.90 -17.71
N LYS A 105 3.28 -10.90 -18.40
CA LYS A 105 3.05 -11.90 -19.45
C LYS A 105 4.13 -11.67 -20.50
N PRO A 106 4.87 -12.71 -20.92
CA PRO A 106 5.77 -12.56 -22.06
C PRO A 106 4.93 -12.06 -23.24
N GLU A 107 5.37 -10.97 -23.87
CA GLU A 107 4.83 -10.56 -25.16
C GLU A 107 5.18 -11.68 -26.15
N ILE A 108 4.21 -12.55 -26.41
CA ILE A 108 4.30 -13.49 -27.52
C ILE A 108 4.02 -12.63 -28.75
N MET A 109 5.08 -12.20 -29.44
CA MET A 109 4.93 -11.54 -30.73
C MET A 109 4.43 -12.60 -31.71
N ASP A 110 3.14 -12.56 -32.01
CA ASP A 110 2.53 -13.41 -33.03
C ASP A 110 2.88 -12.83 -34.40
N GLU A 111 3.81 -13.49 -35.10
CA GLU A 111 4.25 -13.08 -36.44
C GLU A 111 3.08 -13.10 -37.46
N GLU A 112 1.97 -13.79 -37.18
CA GLU A 112 0.78 -13.80 -38.06
C GLU A 112 -0.07 -12.51 -37.98
N GLU A 113 0.06 -11.69 -36.92
CA GLU A 113 -0.63 -10.39 -36.81
C GLU A 113 0.21 -9.21 -37.35
N SER A 114 1.43 -9.47 -37.80
CA SER A 114 2.21 -8.46 -38.52
C SER A 114 1.60 -8.24 -39.89
N SER A 115 0.86 -7.14 -40.07
CA SER A 115 0.43 -6.69 -41.39
C SER A 115 1.65 -6.34 -42.22
N GLY A 116 2.23 -7.34 -42.89
CA GLY A 116 3.24 -7.16 -43.89
C GLY A 116 2.75 -6.17 -44.94
N ILE A 117 3.57 -5.17 -45.24
CA ILE A 117 3.41 -4.34 -46.44
C ILE A 117 3.63 -5.21 -47.67
#